data_AF-A0A9E5M2J2-F1
#
_entry.id   AF-A0A9E5M2J2-F1
#
_cell.length_a   1.000
_cell.length_b   1.000
_cell.length_c   1.000
_cell.angle_alpha   90.00
_cell.angle_beta   90.00
_cell.angle_gamma   90.00
#
_symmetry.space_group_name_H-M   'P 1'
#
loop_
_entity.id
_entity.type
_entity.pdbx_description
1 polymer ?
#
loop_
_entity_poly.entity_id
_entity_poly.type
_entity_poly.pdbx_seq_one_letter_code
_entity_poly.pdbx_strand_id
1 'polypeptide(L)'
;MIQVYNPYDEKLVGEVPVLDGRQVKEAMDRGARVFADRAKWLNISQRVEILEQFRKLVIANQEKLIQQALAEGGKPLVDTKVEVARAIDGIRVAIENIPHLLGREIP
;
A
#
# COMPACT_ATOMS: atom_id res chain seq x y z
N MET A 1 -18.78 6.26 -10.22
CA MET A 1 -17.61 5.38 -10.44
C MET A 1 -16.76 6.00 -11.53
N ILE A 2 -15.43 5.88 -11.46
CA ILE A 2 -14.52 6.17 -12.58
C ILE A 2 -14.18 4.83 -13.24
N GLN A 3 -14.24 4.80 -14.57
CA GLN A 3 -13.83 3.65 -15.36
C GLN A 3 -12.33 3.71 -15.61
N VAL A 4 -11.66 2.57 -15.46
CA VAL A 4 -10.23 2.41 -15.73
C VAL A 4 -10.10 1.59 -17.01
N TYR A 5 -9.39 2.13 -18.00
CA TYR A 5 -9.19 1.53 -19.30
C TYR A 5 -7.74 1.12 -19.49
N ASN A 6 -7.52 0.04 -20.22
CA ASN A 6 -6.19 -0.37 -20.62
C ASN A 6 -5.65 0.60 -21.68
N PRO A 7 -4.50 1.27 -21.46
CA PRO A 7 -4.00 2.27 -22.38
C PRO A 7 -3.48 1.70 -23.71
N TYR A 8 -3.29 0.38 -23.83
CA TYR A 8 -2.84 -0.27 -25.06
C TYR A 8 -3.98 -0.54 -26.04
N ASP A 9 -5.12 -1.04 -25.55
CA ASP A 9 -6.24 -1.51 -26.39
C ASP A 9 -7.61 -0.93 -26.03
N GLU A 10 -7.65 0.04 -25.11
CA GLU A 10 -8.85 0.76 -24.64
C GLU A 10 -9.93 -0.15 -24.04
N LYS A 11 -9.60 -1.40 -23.70
CA LYS A 11 -10.56 -2.28 -23.03
C LYS A 11 -10.77 -1.84 -21.58
N LEU A 12 -12.02 -1.93 -21.12
CA LEU A 12 -12.38 -1.67 -19.73
C LEU A 12 -11.69 -2.69 -18.81
N VAL A 13 -10.87 -2.22 -17.88
CA VAL A 13 -10.22 -3.02 -16.83
C VAL A 13 -11.14 -3.17 -15.63
N GLY A 14 -11.82 -2.08 -15.25
CA GLY A 14 -12.74 -2.09 -14.12
C GLY A 14 -13.24 -0.69 -13.76
N GLU A 15 -13.92 -0.60 -12.61
CA GLU A 15 -14.49 0.64 -12.12
C GLU A 15 -14.11 0.87 -10.66
N VAL A 16 -13.83 2.13 -10.30
CA VAL A 16 -13.44 2.55 -8.96
C VAL A 16 -14.43 3.60 -8.43
N PRO A 17 -14.90 3.49 -7.17
CA PRO A 17 -15.76 4.51 -6.59
C PRO A 17 -15.03 5.84 -6.44
N VAL A 18 -15.73 6.94 -6.74
CA VAL A 18 -15.26 8.30 -6.45
C VAL A 18 -15.76 8.67 -5.08
N LEU A 19 -14.84 8.98 -4.17
CA LEU A 19 -15.18 9.45 -2.84
C LEU A 19 -15.55 10.93 -2.88
N ASP A 20 -16.64 11.30 -2.21
CA ASP A 20 -16.96 12.70 -1.96
C ASP A 20 -16.09 13.28 -0.83
N GLY A 21 -16.12 14.61 -0.67
CA GLY A 21 -15.32 15.29 0.34
C GLY A 21 -15.62 14.86 1.79
N ARG A 22 -16.85 14.43 2.06
CA ARG A 22 -17.25 13.92 3.38
C ARG A 22 -16.62 12.55 3.63
N GLN A 23 -16.65 11.65 2.65
CA GLN A 23 -16.05 10.32 2.75
C GLN A 23 -14.53 10.38 2.93
N VAL A 24 -13.86 11.31 2.24
CA VAL A 24 -12.42 11.59 2.44
C VAL A 24 -12.18 12.06 3.87
N LYS A 25 -12.95 13.04 4.36
CA LYS A 25 -12.83 13.52 5.74
C LYS A 25 -13.04 12.40 6.76
N GLU A 26 -14.04 11.55 6.55
CA GLU A 26 -14.31 10.40 7.43
C GLU A 26 -13.14 9.43 7.49
N ALA A 27 -12.46 9.17 6.35
CA ALA A 27 -11.27 8.32 6.34
C ALA A 27 -10.11 8.93 7.13
N MET A 28 -9.87 10.23 6.97
CA MET A 28 -8.85 10.97 7.73
C MET A 28 -9.17 11.00 9.23
N ASP A 29 -10.41 11.32 9.59
CA ASP A 29 -10.88 11.36 10.98
C ASP A 29 -10.73 9.97 11.66
N ARG A 30 -11.00 8.88 10.93
CA ARG A 30 -10.76 7.52 11.42
C ARG A 30 -9.28 7.28 11.70
N GLY A 31 -8.39 7.65 10.77
CA GLY A 31 -6.95 7.53 10.97
C GLY A 31 -6.45 8.32 12.18
N ALA A 32 -6.90 9.57 12.31
CA ALA A 32 -6.56 10.42 13.45
C ALA A 32 -7.05 9.84 14.79
N ARG A 33 -8.29 9.34 14.84
CA ARG A 33 -8.82 8.70 16.06
C ARG A 33 -8.04 7.45 16.47
N VAL A 34 -7.73 6.55 15.51
CA VAL A 34 -6.96 5.32 15.80
C VAL A 34 -5.56 5.68 16.29
N PHE A 35 -4.92 6.70 15.70
CA PHE A 35 -3.61 7.15 16.13
C PHE A 35 -3.63 7.82 17.51
N ALA A 36 -4.67 8.61 17.83
CA ALA A 36 -4.80 9.28 19.12
C ALA A 36 -5.01 8.31 20.29
N ASP A 37 -5.65 7.16 20.04
CA ASP A 37 -5.90 6.13 21.05
C ASP A 37 -4.65 5.28 21.32
N ARG A 38 -3.78 5.79 22.19
CA ARG A 38 -2.51 5.15 22.59
C ARG A 38 -2.70 3.77 23.22
N ALA A 39 -3.85 3.49 23.83
CA ALA A 39 -4.12 2.18 24.43
C ALA A 39 -4.27 1.08 23.37
N LYS A 40 -4.58 1.44 22.12
CA LYS A 40 -4.69 0.49 20.99
C LYS A 40 -3.41 0.39 20.16
N TRP A 41 -2.32 1.03 20.59
CA TRP A 41 -1.07 0.96 19.85
C TRP A 41 -0.48 -0.43 19.91
N LEU A 42 -0.18 -0.95 18.72
CA LEU A 42 0.55 -2.20 18.57
C LEU A 42 2.00 -2.00 19.00
N ASN A 43 2.53 -2.97 19.75
CA ASN A 43 3.95 -2.98 20.06
C ASN A 43 4.80 -3.24 18.80
N ILE A 44 6.11 -2.99 18.88
CA ILE A 44 7.02 -3.11 17.74
C ILE A 44 6.94 -4.51 17.10
N SER A 45 6.92 -5.58 17.91
CA SER A 45 6.86 -6.95 17.41
C SER A 45 5.58 -7.22 16.62
N GLN A 46 4.43 -6.77 17.10
CA GLN A 46 3.15 -6.91 16.39
C GLN A 46 3.14 -6.14 15.07
N ARG A 47 3.71 -4.93 15.03
CA ARG A 47 3.79 -4.12 13.81
C ARG A 47 4.67 -4.79 12.76
N VAL A 48 5.82 -5.32 13.17
CA VAL A 48 6.73 -6.09 12.31
C VAL A 48 6.03 -7.34 11.78
N GLU A 49 5.36 -8.11 12.65
CA GLU A 49 4.65 -9.32 12.25
C GLU A 49 3.59 -9.03 11.18
N ILE A 50 2.76 -8.01 11.37
CA ILE A 50 1.73 -7.62 10.39
C ILE A 50 2.34 -7.28 9.04
N LEU A 51 3.43 -6.50 9.03
CA LEU A 51 4.09 -6.11 7.77
C LEU A 51 4.81 -7.29 7.11
N GLU A 52 5.37 -8.23 7.86
CA GLU A 52 5.93 -9.47 7.30
C GLU A 52 4.85 -10.34 6.67
N GLN A 53 3.68 -10.48 7.31
CA GLN A 53 2.55 -11.19 6.71
C GLN A 53 2.05 -10.47 5.46
N PHE A 54 1.97 -9.14 5.49
CA PHE A 54 1.63 -8.35 4.31
C PHE A 54 2.63 -8.58 3.18
N ARG A 55 3.94 -8.54 3.46
CA ARG A 55 4.99 -8.82 2.47
C ARG A 55 4.85 -10.20 1.85
N LYS A 56 4.57 -11.24 2.66
CA LYS A 56 4.30 -12.60 2.17
C LYS A 56 3.10 -12.65 1.24
N LEU A 57 2.01 -11.96 1.59
CA LEU A 57 0.82 -11.89 0.74
C LEU A 57 1.12 -11.18 -0.59
N VAL A 58 1.88 -10.09 -0.57
CA VAL A 58 2.27 -9.37 -1.79
C VAL A 58 3.13 -10.26 -2.69
N ILE A 59 4.11 -10.98 -2.14
CA ILE A 59 4.95 -11.94 -2.90
C ILE A 59 4.09 -13.07 -3.49
N ALA A 60 3.22 -13.67 -2.68
CA ALA A 60 2.34 -14.75 -3.13
C ALA A 60 1.37 -14.31 -4.25
N ASN A 61 1.03 -13.02 -4.30
CA ASN A 61 0.15 -12.43 -5.33
C ASN A 61 0.92 -11.61 -6.37
N GLN A 62 2.25 -11.70 -6.43
CA GLN A 62 3.09 -10.84 -7.25
C GLN A 62 2.68 -10.86 -8.74
N GLU A 63 2.44 -12.05 -9.30
CA GLU A 63 2.04 -12.17 -10.70
C GLU A 63 0.70 -11.45 -10.97
N LYS A 64 -0.28 -11.64 -10.09
CA LYS A 64 -1.57 -10.95 -10.20
C LYS A 64 -1.41 -9.43 -10.12
N LEU A 65 -0.56 -8.95 -9.22
CA LEU A 65 -0.28 -7.52 -9.07
C LEU A 65 0.43 -6.95 -10.32
N ILE A 66 1.35 -7.70 -10.92
CA ILE A 66 2.00 -7.32 -12.18
C ILE A 66 0.97 -7.21 -13.31
N GLN A 67 0.11 -8.22 -13.48
CA GLN A 67 -0.90 -8.20 -14.55
C GLN A 67 -1.89 -7.04 -14.38
N GLN A 68 -2.30 -6.75 -13.15
CA GLN A 68 -3.18 -5.62 -12.86
C GLN A 68 -2.49 -4.27 -13.16
N ALA A 69 -1.25 -4.09 -12.67
CA ALA A 69 -0.49 -2.86 -12.91
C ALA A 69 -0.19 -2.64 -14.40
N LEU A 70 0.02 -3.70 -15.17
CA LEU A 70 0.14 -3.63 -16.63
C LEU A 70 -1.15 -3.18 -17.29
N ALA A 71 -2.26 -3.80 -16.91
CA ALA A 71 -3.57 -3.49 -17.47
C ALA A 71 -3.98 -2.04 -17.18
N GLU A 72 -3.66 -1.50 -16.00
CA GLU A 72 -4.04 -0.15 -15.61
C GLU A 72 -3.03 0.93 -16.03
N GLY A 73 -1.72 0.62 -16.01
CA GLY A 73 -0.64 1.60 -16.16
C GLY A 73 0.06 1.62 -17.51
N GLY A 74 -0.05 0.56 -18.32
CA GLY A 74 0.48 0.52 -19.69
C GLY A 74 2.01 0.47 -19.84
N LYS A 75 2.77 0.38 -18.75
CA LYS A 75 4.22 0.23 -18.81
C LYS A 75 4.60 -1.13 -19.41
N PRO A 76 5.79 -1.27 -20.02
CA PRO A 76 6.29 -2.58 -20.43
C PRO A 76 6.32 -3.59 -19.26
N LEU A 77 6.15 -4.88 -19.57
CA LEU A 77 6.20 -5.98 -18.59
C LEU A 77 7.47 -5.95 -17.73
N VAL A 78 8.61 -5.64 -18.35
CA VAL A 78 9.91 -5.59 -17.67
C VAL A 78 9.93 -4.48 -16.62
N ASP A 79 9.48 -3.28 -16.98
CA ASP A 79 9.44 -2.13 -16.07
C ASP A 79 8.46 -2.37 -14.92
N THR A 80 7.29 -2.93 -15.23
CA THR A 80 6.28 -3.24 -14.20
C THR A 80 6.77 -4.29 -13.20
N LYS A 81 7.52 -5.31 -13.67
CA LYS A 81 8.18 -6.28 -12.78
C LYS A 81 9.15 -5.60 -11.82
N VAL A 82 9.94 -4.64 -12.31
CA VAL A 82 10.87 -3.86 -11.48
C VAL A 82 10.11 -3.03 -10.45
N GLU A 83 8.99 -2.41 -10.81
CA GLU A 83 8.17 -1.62 -9.87
C GLU A 83 7.56 -2.48 -8.76
N VAL A 84 7.05 -3.66 -9.09
CA VAL A 84 6.48 -4.58 -8.10
C VAL A 84 7.58 -5.15 -7.19
N ALA A 85 8.75 -5.49 -7.74
CA ALA A 85 9.90 -5.90 -6.94
C ALA A 85 10.34 -4.78 -5.98
N ARG A 86 10.38 -3.53 -6.45
CA ARG A 86 10.67 -2.35 -5.63
C ARG A 86 9.61 -2.11 -4.55
N ALA A 87 8.34 -2.38 -4.82
CA ALA A 87 7.28 -2.29 -3.81
C ALA A 87 7.45 -3.34 -2.70
N ILE A 88 7.79 -4.58 -3.04
CA ILE A 88 8.11 -5.65 -2.08
C ILE A 88 9.31 -5.26 -1.22
N ASP A 89 10.35 -4.69 -1.83
CA ASP A 89 11.52 -4.21 -1.12
C ASP A 89 11.20 -3.03 -0.20
N GLY A 90 10.35 -2.11 -0.63
CA GLY A 90 9.86 -1.01 0.21
C GLY A 90 9.19 -1.47 1.50
N ILE A 91 8.45 -2.59 1.45
CA ILE A 91 7.86 -3.20 2.66
C ILE A 91 8.96 -3.73 3.59
N ARG A 92 9.97 -4.41 3.04
CA ARG A 92 11.14 -4.87 3.81
C ARG A 92 11.86 -3.70 4.49
N VAL A 93 12.14 -2.63 3.74
CA VAL A 93 12.78 -1.42 4.27
C VAL A 93 11.93 -0.81 5.40
N ALA A 94 10.61 -0.75 5.24
CA ALA A 94 9.73 -0.25 6.31
C ALA A 94 9.83 -1.11 7.59
N ILE A 95 9.84 -2.44 7.45
CA ILE A 95 10.00 -3.39 8.57
C ILE A 95 11.33 -3.17 9.29
N GLU A 96 12.43 -3.09 8.54
CA GLU A 96 13.79 -2.87 9.07
C GLU A 96 13.90 -1.56 9.84
N ASN A 97 13.14 -0.54 9.45
CA ASN A 97 13.19 0.78 10.08
C ASN A 97 12.31 0.92 11.33
N ILE A 98 11.32 0.03 11.56
CA ILE A 98 10.41 0.13 12.71
C ILE A 98 11.15 0.14 14.07
N PRO A 99 12.14 -0.72 14.34
CA PRO A 99 12.87 -0.71 15.60
C PRO A 99 13.66 0.59 15.84
N HIS A 100 13.99 1.31 14.78
CA HIS A 100 14.74 2.57 14.84
C HIS A 100 13.84 3.81 15.07
N LEU A 101 12.52 3.64 15.11
CA LEU A 101 11.54 4.70 15.41
C LEU A 101 11.47 5.01 16.93
N LEU A 102 12.63 5.18 17.57
CA LEU A 102 12.72 5.60 18.96
C LEU A 102 12.76 7.12 19.06
N GLY A 103 12.11 7.66 20.09
CA GLY A 103 12.17 9.09 20.39
C GLY A 103 13.61 9.47 20.75
N ARG A 104 14.13 10.53 20.12
CA ARG A 104 15.35 11.21 20.57
C ARG A 104 14.95 12.39 21.45
N GLU A 105 15.68 12.62 22.53
CA GLU A 105 15.62 13.88 23.28
C GLU A 105 16.00 15.02 22.32
N ILE A 106 15.22 16.09 22.31
CA ILE A 106 15.54 17.32 21.57
C ILE A 106 16.12 18.29 22.61
N PRO A 107 17.41 18.68 22.51
CA PRO A 107 18.04 19.67 23.40
C PRO A 107 17.42 21.06 23.28
#